data_AF-A0A973E3Q0-F1
#
_entry.id   AF-A0A973E3Q0-F1
#
_cell.length_a   1.000
_cell.length_b   1.000
_cell.length_c   1.000
_cell.angle_alpha   90.00
_cell.angle_beta   90.00
_cell.angle_gamma   90.00
#
_symmetry.space_group_name_H-M   'P 1'
#
loop_
_entity.id
_entity.type
_entity.pdbx_description
1 polymer ?
#
loop_
_entity_poly.entity_id
_entity_poly.type
_entity_poly.pdbx_seq_one_letter_code
_entity_poly.pdbx_strand_id
1 'polypeptide(L)'
;MDILAKTGGVFEALGQVQHLNVLAKLVARHPRLQIILDHGVKPEIAARNIDDWAAGMEHLAKFDNVTCKLSGQLTVAEEDWSLDQIAPYVAHMVKIFGANHLKLAQTGQFFV
;
A
#
# COMPACT_ATOMS: atom_id res chain seq x y z
N MET A 1 5.42 -18.01 -3.52
CA MET A 1 4.09 -17.62 -3.00
C MET A 1 3.33 -18.80 -2.43
N ASP A 2 3.17 -19.91 -3.15
CA ASP A 2 2.41 -21.07 -2.63
C ASP A 2 2.98 -21.65 -1.32
N ILE A 3 4.31 -21.71 -1.17
CA ILE A 3 4.95 -22.15 0.07
C ILE A 3 4.59 -21.20 1.22
N LEU A 4 4.74 -19.88 1.03
CA LEU A 4 4.36 -18.88 2.04
C LEU A 4 2.89 -19.02 2.45
N ALA A 5 2.00 -19.18 1.47
CA ALA A 5 0.57 -19.37 1.73
C ALA A 5 0.29 -20.66 2.53
N LYS A 6 1.03 -21.74 2.28
CA LYS A 6 0.89 -23.02 3.00
C LYS A 6 1.48 -22.98 4.41
N THR A 7 2.54 -22.20 4.63
CA THR A 7 3.24 -22.12 5.92
C THR A 7 2.75 -20.96 6.80
N GLY A 8 1.75 -20.20 6.36
CA GLY A 8 1.28 -19.01 7.08
C GLY A 8 2.24 -17.82 7.02
N GLY A 9 3.18 -17.81 6.07
CA GLY A 9 4.08 -16.69 5.85
C GLY A 9 3.34 -15.48 5.24
N VAL A 10 3.92 -14.30 5.45
CA VAL A 10 3.43 -13.02 4.90
C VAL A 10 4.35 -12.59 3.76
N PHE A 11 3.78 -12.02 2.69
CA PHE A 11 4.55 -11.39 1.63
C PHE A 11 4.41 -9.87 1.71
N GLU A 12 5.52 -9.18 1.93
CA GLU A 12 5.58 -7.71 1.89
C GLU A 12 5.95 -7.27 0.47
N ALA A 13 5.04 -6.52 -0.15
CA ALA A 13 5.13 -6.10 -1.53
C ALA A 13 5.62 -4.65 -1.61
N LEU A 14 6.92 -4.50 -1.86
CA LEU A 14 7.52 -3.22 -2.22
C LEU A 14 7.31 -2.94 -3.72
N GLY A 15 6.51 -1.93 -4.05
CA GLY A 15 6.15 -1.60 -5.42
C GLY A 15 6.16 -0.10 -5.75
N GLN A 16 5.75 0.21 -6.97
CA GLN A 16 5.51 1.55 -7.51
C GLN A 16 4.16 1.54 -8.24
N VAL A 17 3.61 2.71 -8.57
CA VAL A 17 2.28 2.86 -9.21
C VAL A 17 2.10 1.93 -10.43
N GLN A 18 3.12 1.82 -11.30
CA GLN A 18 3.09 0.93 -12.47
C GLN A 18 2.91 -0.57 -12.14
N HIS A 19 3.14 -0.98 -10.89
CA HIS A 19 3.00 -2.35 -10.43
C HIS A 19 1.61 -2.68 -9.86
N LEU A 20 0.70 -1.71 -9.71
CA LEU A 20 -0.64 -1.94 -9.12
C LEU A 20 -1.41 -3.05 -9.85
N ASN A 21 -1.35 -3.09 -11.18
CA ASN A 21 -2.00 -4.11 -12.00
C ASN A 21 -1.42 -5.52 -11.80
N VAL A 22 -0.09 -5.65 -11.65
CA VAL A 22 0.52 -6.96 -11.41
C VAL A 22 0.30 -7.42 -9.96
N LEU A 23 0.29 -6.49 -9.00
CA LEU A 23 -0.05 -6.77 -7.61
C LEU A 23 -1.49 -7.27 -7.48
N ALA A 24 -2.45 -6.65 -8.18
CA ALA A 24 -3.84 -7.12 -8.18
C ALA A 24 -3.97 -8.56 -8.68
N LYS A 25 -3.27 -8.90 -9.78
CA LYS A 25 -3.22 -10.27 -10.31
C LYS A 25 -2.58 -11.24 -9.31
N LEU A 26 -1.53 -10.81 -8.60
CA LEU A 26 -0.86 -11.62 -7.58
C LEU A 26 -1.79 -11.91 -6.39
N VAL A 27 -2.44 -10.88 -5.86
CA VAL A 27 -3.38 -10.96 -4.75
C VAL A 27 -4.54 -11.89 -5.09
N ALA A 28 -5.18 -11.68 -6.23
CA ALA A 28 -6.31 -12.50 -6.68
C ALA A 28 -5.94 -13.97 -6.88
N ARG A 29 -4.69 -14.26 -7.31
CA ARG A 29 -4.20 -15.63 -7.52
C ARG A 29 -3.91 -16.36 -6.21
N HIS A 30 -3.65 -15.64 -5.11
CA HIS A 30 -3.24 -16.21 -3.82
C HIS A 30 -4.14 -15.74 -2.67
N PRO A 31 -5.45 -16.05 -2.67
CA PRO A 31 -6.40 -15.52 -1.68
C PRO A 31 -6.11 -15.96 -0.24
N ARG A 32 -5.29 -17.01 -0.04
CA ARG A 32 -4.87 -17.48 1.29
C ARG A 32 -3.55 -16.87 1.77
N LEU A 33 -2.81 -16.17 0.90
CA LEU A 33 -1.57 -15.51 1.28
C LEU A 33 -1.87 -14.12 1.81
N GLN A 34 -1.41 -13.82 3.02
CA GLN A 34 -1.44 -12.45 3.54
C GLN A 34 -0.40 -11.60 2.81
N ILE A 35 -0.85 -10.49 2.23
CA ILE A 35 -0.01 -9.58 1.45
C ILE A 35 -0.08 -8.19 2.08
N ILE A 36 1.09 -7.63 2.39
CA ILE A 36 1.22 -6.27 2.91
C ILE A 36 1.78 -5.37 1.81
N LEU A 37 1.03 -4.35 1.43
CA LEU A 37 1.50 -3.31 0.52
C LEU A 37 2.36 -2.30 1.28
N ASP A 38 3.63 -2.21 0.92
CA ASP A 38 4.54 -1.25 1.54
C ASP A 38 4.32 0.17 1.00
N HIS A 39 4.35 1.14 1.91
CA HIS A 39 4.42 2.58 1.60
C HIS A 39 3.33 3.09 0.64
N GLY A 40 2.12 2.51 0.70
CA GLY A 40 1.06 2.83 -0.25
C GLY A 40 1.45 2.58 -1.71
N VAL A 41 2.42 1.69 -1.99
CA VAL A 41 2.93 1.43 -3.35
C VAL A 41 3.53 2.68 -4.00
N LYS A 42 4.08 3.59 -3.18
CA LYS A 42 4.85 4.79 -3.59
C LYS A 42 4.08 5.67 -4.60
N PRO A 43 3.00 6.36 -4.16
CA PRO A 43 2.32 7.33 -5.01
C PRO A 43 3.29 8.42 -5.48
N GLU A 44 3.01 8.99 -6.66
CA GLU A 44 3.78 10.09 -7.24
C GLU A 44 3.36 11.45 -6.62
N ILE A 45 3.67 11.64 -5.34
CA ILE A 45 3.23 12.82 -4.56
C ILE A 45 3.79 14.12 -5.16
N ALA A 46 5.06 14.14 -5.56
CA ALA A 46 5.70 15.30 -6.19
C ALA A 46 4.97 15.75 -7.47
N ALA A 47 4.54 14.78 -8.30
CA ALA A 47 3.80 15.06 -9.53
C ALA A 47 2.34 15.47 -9.28
N ARG A 48 1.85 15.44 -8.04
CA ARG A 48 0.45 15.67 -7.64
C ARG A 48 -0.54 14.82 -8.44
N ASN A 49 -0.09 13.66 -8.89
CA ASN A 49 -0.91 12.69 -9.60
C ASN A 49 -1.47 11.70 -8.58
N ILE A 50 -2.80 11.69 -8.41
CA ILE A 50 -3.47 10.83 -7.43
C ILE A 50 -4.38 9.80 -8.10
N ASP A 51 -4.95 10.08 -9.27
CA ASP A 51 -6.10 9.35 -9.80
C ASP A 51 -5.79 7.87 -10.12
N ASP A 52 -4.74 7.60 -10.89
CA ASP A 52 -4.36 6.24 -11.29
C ASP A 52 -3.95 5.39 -10.08
N TRP A 53 -3.20 6.01 -9.17
CA TRP A 53 -2.81 5.39 -7.92
C TRP A 53 -4.03 5.08 -7.05
N ALA A 54 -4.93 6.06 -6.89
CA ALA A 54 -6.12 5.95 -6.06
C ALA A 54 -7.04 4.82 -6.54
N ALA A 55 -7.27 4.73 -7.86
CA ALA A 55 -8.07 3.68 -8.46
C ALA A 55 -7.45 2.29 -8.27
N GLY A 56 -6.13 2.16 -8.46
CA GLY A 56 -5.43 0.89 -8.24
C GLY A 56 -5.43 0.45 -6.78
N MET A 57 -5.23 1.40 -5.85
CA MET A 57 -5.29 1.12 -4.41
C MET A 57 -6.71 0.76 -3.97
N GLU A 58 -7.75 1.43 -4.48
CA GLU A 58 -9.16 1.07 -4.23
C GLU A 58 -9.48 -0.34 -4.70
N HIS A 59 -8.94 -0.75 -5.85
CA HIS A 59 -9.11 -2.11 -6.33
C HIS A 59 -8.44 -3.13 -5.40
N LEU A 60 -7.21 -2.86 -4.96
CA LEU A 60 -6.47 -3.72 -4.02
C LEU A 60 -7.12 -3.80 -2.64
N ALA A 61 -7.72 -2.70 -2.15
CA ALA A 61 -8.38 -2.65 -0.85
C ALA A 61 -9.65 -3.52 -0.77
N LYS A 62 -10.18 -4.01 -1.90
CA LYS A 62 -11.33 -4.93 -1.93
C LYS A 62 -10.98 -6.38 -1.57
N PHE A 63 -9.70 -6.71 -1.44
CA PHE A 63 -9.25 -8.06 -1.14
C PHE A 63 -8.96 -8.20 0.36
N ASP A 64 -9.65 -9.12 1.02
CA ASP A 64 -9.53 -9.34 2.48
C ASP A 64 -8.12 -9.76 2.92
N ASN A 65 -7.32 -10.35 2.02
CA ASN A 65 -5.95 -10.77 2.29
C ASN A 65 -4.90 -9.67 2.03
N VAL A 66 -5.34 -8.42 1.83
CA VAL A 66 -4.48 -7.27 1.64
C VAL A 66 -4.52 -6.36 2.86
N THR A 67 -3.33 -5.95 3.30
CA THR A 67 -3.12 -4.89 4.28
C THR A 67 -2.19 -3.86 3.65
N CYS A 68 -2.28 -2.59 4.05
CA CYS A 68 -1.36 -1.56 3.60
C CYS A 68 -0.65 -0.91 4.79
N LYS A 69 0.65 -0.63 4.63
CA LYS A 69 1.40 0.19 5.58
C LYS A 69 1.27 1.66 5.22
N LEU A 70 0.85 2.46 6.19
CA LEU A 70 1.03 3.90 6.20
C LEU A 70 2.43 4.21 6.77
N SER A 71 3.39 4.28 5.86
CA SER A 71 4.80 4.54 6.17
C SER A 71 5.56 5.08 4.95
N GLY A 72 6.61 5.88 5.15
CA GLY A 72 7.51 6.29 4.06
C GLY A 72 6.94 7.26 3.02
N GLN A 73 5.76 7.85 3.22
CA GLN A 73 5.16 8.81 2.27
C GLN A 73 6.06 10.03 2.04
N LEU A 74 6.77 10.47 3.09
CA LEU A 74 7.67 11.62 3.01
C LEU A 74 8.89 11.38 2.11
N THR A 75 9.29 10.12 1.89
CA THR A 75 10.49 9.82 1.08
C THR A 75 10.23 9.85 -0.42
N VAL A 76 8.97 9.94 -0.83
CA VAL A 76 8.53 10.06 -2.23
C VAL A 76 7.89 11.42 -2.52
N ALA A 77 7.86 12.31 -1.52
CA ALA A 77 7.52 13.71 -1.68
C ALA A 77 8.78 14.54 -2.01
N GLU A 78 8.59 15.79 -2.42
CA GLU A 78 9.71 16.74 -2.60
C GLU A 78 10.31 17.15 -1.24
N GLU A 79 11.54 17.68 -1.24
CA GLU A 79 12.25 18.08 -0.01
C GLU A 79 11.44 19.12 0.82
N ASP A 80 10.73 20.03 0.15
CA ASP A 80 9.90 21.09 0.76
C ASP A 80 8.40 20.72 0.80
N TRP A 81 8.09 19.45 1.08
CA TRP A 81 6.70 18.98 1.13
C TRP A 81 5.83 19.74 2.14
N SER A 82 4.54 19.87 1.84
CA SER A 82 3.53 20.41 2.75
C SER A 82 2.49 19.36 3.16
N LEU A 83 1.82 19.58 4.29
CA LEU A 83 0.72 18.73 4.72
C LEU A 83 -0.39 18.65 3.67
N ASP A 84 -0.67 19.75 2.97
CA ASP A 84 -1.70 19.79 1.92
C ASP A 84 -1.35 18.90 0.72
N GLN A 85 -0.07 18.66 0.45
CA GLN A 85 0.36 17.73 -0.61
C GLN A 85 0.18 16.25 -0.19
N ILE A 86 0.38 15.94 1.09
CA ILE A 86 0.43 14.54 1.57
C ILE A 86 -0.93 14.06 2.10
N ALA A 87 -1.70 14.97 2.73
CA ALA A 87 -2.98 14.67 3.34
C ALA A 87 -3.97 13.96 2.40
N PRO A 88 -4.09 14.31 1.09
CA PRO A 88 -4.99 13.61 0.19
C PRO A 88 -4.69 12.10 0.06
N TYR A 89 -3.40 11.74 -0.01
CA TYR A 89 -2.98 10.34 -0.14
C TYR A 89 -3.23 9.56 1.15
N VAL A 90 -2.90 10.15 2.30
CA VAL A 90 -3.14 9.53 3.61
C VAL A 90 -4.64 9.36 3.86
N ALA A 91 -5.44 10.40 3.61
CA ALA A 91 -6.88 10.36 3.76
C ALA A 91 -7.51 9.30 2.86
N HIS A 92 -7.03 9.16 1.62
CA HIS A 92 -7.47 8.11 0.71
C HIS A 92 -7.17 6.71 1.27
N MET A 93 -5.95 6.46 1.74
CA MET A 93 -5.56 5.18 2.34
C MET A 93 -6.42 4.84 3.58
N VAL A 94 -6.64 5.82 4.47
CA VAL A 94 -7.52 5.66 5.64
C VAL A 94 -8.93 5.29 5.22
N LYS A 95 -9.48 5.96 4.21
CA LYS A 95 -10.84 5.72 3.71
C LYS A 95 -11.01 4.30 3.15
N ILE A 96 -10.06 3.82 2.36
CA ILE A 96 -10.25 2.58 1.57
C ILE A 96 -9.85 1.32 2.34
N PHE A 97 -8.83 1.38 3.21
CA PHE A 97 -8.40 0.22 4.00
C PHE A 97 -9.04 0.17 5.39
N GLY A 98 -9.41 1.33 5.94
CA GLY A 98 -9.91 1.45 7.30
C GLY A 98 -8.91 0.96 8.37
N ALA A 99 -9.33 0.98 9.63
CA ALA A 99 -8.47 0.60 10.76
C ALA A 99 -8.07 -0.88 10.77
N ASN A 100 -8.83 -1.74 10.10
CA ASN A 100 -8.57 -3.18 10.06
C ASN A 100 -7.36 -3.51 9.17
N HIS A 101 -7.24 -2.85 8.02
CA HIS A 101 -6.26 -3.16 6.97
C HIS A 101 -5.23 -2.06 6.73
N LEU A 102 -5.27 -0.93 7.46
CA LEU A 102 -4.21 0.07 7.45
C LEU A 102 -3.37 -0.02 8.73
N LYS A 103 -2.05 -0.14 8.58
CA LYS A 103 -1.12 -0.23 9.72
C LYS A 103 -0.12 0.92 9.68
N LEU A 104 0.03 1.63 10.80
CA LEU A 104 1.11 2.59 10.97
C LEU A 104 2.44 1.82 11.11
N ALA A 105 3.46 2.24 10.38
CA ALA A 105 4.80 1.68 10.52
C ALA A 105 5.85 2.77 10.36
N GLN A 106 6.97 2.64 11.08
CA GLN A 106 8.12 3.51 10.88
C GLN A 106 9.11 2.82 9.94
N THR A 107 9.71 3.58 9.03
CA THR A 107 10.80 3.06 8.19
C THR A 107 11.93 2.60 9.11
N GLY A 108 12.10 1.28 9.28
CA GLY A 108 13.13 0.69 10.12
C GLY A 108 12.66 -0.04 11.40
N GLN A 109 11.39 0.01 11.80
CA GLN A 109 10.85 -0.79 12.91
C GLN A 109 9.34 -1.11 12.75
N PHE A 110 8.98 -2.37 13.02
CA PHE A 110 7.62 -2.90 12.90
C PHE A 110 6.87 -2.78 14.24
N PHE A 111 5.62 -2.33 14.20
CA PHE A 111 4.62 -2.67 15.21
C PHE A 111 3.71 -3.73 14.58
N VAL A 112 3.80 -4.97 15.08
CA VAL A 112 2.85 -6.05 14.79
C VAL A 112 1.63 -5.91 15.68
#